data_AF-A0A6M8FC81-F1
#
_entry.id   AF-A0A6M8FC81-F1
#
_cell.length_a   1.000
_cell.length_b   1.000
_cell.length_c   1.000
_cell.angle_alpha   90.00
_cell.angle_beta   90.00
_cell.angle_gamma   90.00
#
_symmetry.space_group_name_H-M   'P 1'
#
loop_
_entity.id
_entity.type
_entity.pdbx_description
1 polymer ?
#
loop_
_entity_poly.entity_id
_entity_poly.type
_entity_poly.pdbx_seq_one_letter_code
_entity_poly.pdbx_strand_id
1 'polypeptide(L)'
;MTNSLTVLEIVGPWSGEATTSLMQRCKAAWNVPLTELSDHMVATFLEQRIAIPEVLAEAERRLVSEERDETELFEGQLNEAVHRARGI
;
A
#
# COMPACT_ATOMS: atom_id res chain seq x y z
N MET A 1 15.93 13.66 6.56
CA MET A 1 16.11 12.31 6.00
C MET A 1 14.72 11.82 5.68
N THR A 2 14.34 11.81 4.41
CA THR A 2 13.10 11.16 3.98
C THR A 2 13.28 9.68 4.27
N ASN A 3 12.53 9.18 5.26
CA ASN A 3 12.58 7.78 5.63
C ASN A 3 11.87 7.01 4.51
N SER A 4 12.65 6.50 3.55
CA SER A 4 12.18 5.78 2.37
C SER A 4 11.73 4.36 2.72
N LEU A 5 10.90 4.23 3.76
CA LEU A 5 10.49 2.94 4.29
C LEU A 5 9.77 2.12 3.20
N THR A 6 10.24 0.91 2.95
CA THR A 6 9.67 -0.03 1.97
C THR A 6 9.04 -1.23 2.66
N VAL A 7 8.19 -1.97 1.94
CA VAL A 7 7.66 -3.25 2.45
C VAL A 7 8.80 -4.25 2.70
N LEU A 8 9.82 -4.27 1.85
CA LEU A 8 11.02 -5.10 2.05
C LEU A 8 11.71 -4.84 3.38
N GLU A 9 11.80 -3.59 3.83
CA GLU A 9 12.41 -3.25 5.13
C GLU A 9 11.53 -3.62 6.32
N ILE A 10 10.20 -3.65 6.15
CA ILE A 10 9.24 -3.95 7.21
C ILE A 10 9.06 -5.46 7.41
N VAL A 11 8.77 -6.20 6.32
CA VAL A 11 8.45 -7.63 6.36
C VAL A 11 9.57 -8.53 5.84
N GLY A 12 10.61 -7.96 5.22
CA GLY A 12 11.72 -8.72 4.64
C GLY A 12 11.56 -9.01 3.15
N PRO A 13 12.52 -9.74 2.55
CA PRO A 13 12.50 -10.04 1.12
C PRO A 13 11.31 -10.93 0.74
N TRP A 14 10.75 -10.70 -0.45
CA TRP A 14 9.70 -11.54 -1.01
C TRP A 14 10.17 -13.00 -1.11
N SER A 15 9.36 -13.93 -0.61
CA SER A 15 9.63 -15.37 -0.68
C SER A 15 8.62 -16.08 -1.59
N GLY A 16 9.10 -17.02 -2.42
CA GLY A 16 8.26 -17.84 -3.29
C GLY A 16 7.93 -17.20 -4.64
N GLU A 17 7.13 -17.92 -5.43
CA GLU A 17 6.74 -17.50 -6.77
C GLU A 17 5.51 -16.59 -6.75
N ALA A 18 5.50 -15.56 -7.61
CA ALA A 18 4.36 -14.69 -7.83
C ALA A 18 3.55 -15.19 -9.03
N THR A 19 2.65 -16.14 -8.78
CA THR A 19 1.91 -16.88 -9.83
C THR A 19 0.65 -16.18 -10.31
N THR A 20 0.13 -15.23 -9.53
CA THR A 20 -1.05 -14.43 -9.89
C THR A 20 -0.66 -13.00 -10.21
N SER A 21 -1.48 -12.31 -11.00
CA SER A 21 -1.24 -10.89 -11.33
C SER A 21 -1.22 -9.99 -10.08
N LEU A 22 -2.02 -10.32 -9.05
CA LEU A 22 -2.01 -9.63 -7.77
C LEU A 22 -0.67 -9.79 -7.05
N MET A 23 -0.15 -11.01 -6.96
CA MET A 23 1.16 -11.27 -6.36
C MET A 23 2.28 -10.61 -7.15
N GLN A 24 2.20 -10.60 -8.49
CA GLN A 24 3.18 -9.95 -9.35
C GLN A 24 3.21 -8.43 -9.11
N ARG A 25 2.05 -7.79 -8.99
CA ARG A 25 1.98 -6.36 -8.62
C ARG A 25 2.54 -6.10 -7.22
N CYS A 26 2.17 -6.91 -6.23
CA CYS A 26 2.70 -6.76 -4.87
C CYS A 26 4.23 -6.89 -4.87
N LYS A 27 4.76 -7.90 -5.57
CA LYS A 27 6.20 -8.13 -5.70
C LYS A 27 6.90 -6.98 -6.44
N ALA A 28 6.28 -6.42 -7.48
CA ALA A 28 6.84 -5.28 -8.21
C ALA A 28 6.93 -4.02 -7.33
N ALA A 29 5.96 -3.79 -6.44
CA ALA A 29 5.93 -2.68 -5.51
C ALA A 29 6.70 -2.93 -4.19
N TRP A 30 7.25 -4.13 -3.99
CA TRP A 30 7.79 -4.58 -2.70
C TRP A 30 8.96 -3.73 -2.18
N ASN A 31 9.77 -3.20 -3.10
CA ASN A 31 10.94 -2.37 -2.80
C ASN A 31 10.73 -0.90 -3.19
N VAL A 32 9.47 -0.49 -3.40
CA VAL A 32 9.12 0.92 -3.64
C VAL A 32 8.85 1.58 -2.29
N PRO A 33 9.38 2.79 -2.03
CA PRO A 33 9.08 3.54 -0.81
C PRO A 33 7.57 3.74 -0.64
N LEU A 34 7.05 3.59 0.58
CA LEU A 34 5.62 3.74 0.86
C LEU A 34 5.07 5.09 0.38
N THR A 35 5.87 6.16 0.46
CA THR A 35 5.52 7.51 -0.01
C THR A 35 5.48 7.66 -1.53
N GLU A 36 6.06 6.71 -2.27
CA GLU A 36 6.10 6.71 -3.74
C GLU A 36 5.13 5.69 -4.36
N LEU A 37 4.45 4.90 -3.53
CA LEU A 37 3.38 4.02 -4.02
C LEU A 37 2.23 4.83 -4.59
N SER A 38 1.47 4.23 -5.49
CA SER A 38 0.19 4.81 -5.90
C SER A 38 -0.90 4.55 -4.85
N ASP A 39 -1.95 5.35 -4.85
CA ASP A 39 -3.12 5.15 -3.99
C ASP A 39 -3.72 3.75 -4.16
N HIS A 40 -3.78 3.26 -5.40
CA HIS A 40 -4.15 1.89 -5.69
C HIS A 40 -3.26 0.86 -5.00
N MET A 41 -1.94 1.07 -5.00
CA MET A 41 -1.01 0.12 -4.35
C MET A 41 -1.07 0.19 -2.83
N VAL A 42 -1.25 1.38 -2.24
CA VAL A 42 -1.48 1.52 -0.80
C VAL A 42 -2.77 0.80 -0.40
N ALA A 43 -3.86 1.00 -1.13
CA ALA A 43 -5.12 0.29 -0.90
C ALA A 43 -4.95 -1.22 -1.04
N THR A 44 -4.25 -1.67 -2.10
CA THR A 44 -3.96 -3.09 -2.34
C THR A 44 -3.20 -3.72 -1.16
N PHE A 45 -2.17 -3.04 -0.64
CA PHE A 45 -1.41 -3.56 0.50
C PHE A 45 -2.26 -3.66 1.78
N LEU A 46 -3.14 -2.69 2.04
CA LEU A 46 -4.09 -2.77 3.15
C LEU A 46 -5.05 -3.96 3.00
N GLU A 47 -5.65 -4.13 1.83
CA GLU A 47 -6.58 -5.25 1.53
C GLU A 47 -5.89 -6.61 1.66
N GLN A 48 -4.63 -6.72 1.23
CA GLN A 48 -3.83 -7.95 1.36
C GLN A 48 -3.20 -8.12 2.75
N ARG A 49 -3.45 -7.21 3.70
CA ARG A 49 -2.93 -7.24 5.08
C ARG A 49 -1.40 -7.22 5.16
N ILE A 50 -0.76 -6.47 4.27
CA ILE A 50 0.71 -6.36 4.15
C ILE A 50 1.17 -5.09 4.85
N ALA A 51 2.12 -5.22 5.80
CA ALA A 51 2.70 -4.08 6.53
C ALA A 51 1.65 -3.10 7.09
N ILE A 52 0.54 -3.63 7.65
CA ILE A 52 -0.66 -2.85 7.98
C ILE A 52 -0.35 -1.57 8.79
N PRO A 53 0.42 -1.60 9.89
CA PRO A 53 0.64 -0.38 10.69
C PRO A 53 1.25 0.76 9.88
N GLU A 54 2.28 0.47 9.10
CA GLU A 54 3.02 1.46 8.31
C GLU A 54 2.23 1.92 7.08
N VAL A 55 1.58 0.99 6.38
CA VAL A 55 0.75 1.30 5.21
C VAL A 55 -0.50 2.07 5.61
N LEU A 56 -1.10 1.78 6.78
CA LEU A 56 -2.25 2.52 7.30
C LEU A 56 -1.87 3.96 7.66
N ALA A 57 -0.72 4.15 8.32
CA ALA A 57 -0.22 5.50 8.63
C ALA A 57 0.01 6.32 7.35
N GLU A 58 0.55 5.71 6.29
CA GLU A 58 0.74 6.35 5.01
C GLU A 58 -0.59 6.67 4.31
N ALA A 59 -1.54 5.74 4.31
CA ALA A 59 -2.88 5.96 3.75
C ALA A 59 -3.61 7.12 4.44
N GLU A 60 -3.55 7.18 5.76
CA GLU A 60 -4.16 8.27 6.55
C GLU A 60 -3.51 9.62 6.25
N ARG A 61 -2.18 9.66 6.13
CA ARG A 61 -1.44 10.86 5.72
C ARG A 61 -1.93 11.36 4.36
N ARG A 62 -1.98 10.48 3.35
CA ARG A 62 -2.43 10.81 1.98
C ARG A 62 -3.84 11.38 1.96
N LEU A 63 -4.78 10.74 2.65
CA LEU A 63 -6.18 11.19 2.69
C LEU A 63 -6.36 12.59 3.30
N VAL A 64 -5.40 13.06 4.10
CA VAL A 64 -5.45 14.39 4.73
C VAL A 64 -4.65 15.43 3.94
N SER A 65 -3.50 15.06 3.38
CA SER A 65 -2.50 16.03 2.90
C SER A 65 -2.26 16.04 1.39
N GLU A 66 -2.78 15.07 0.64
CA GLU A 66 -2.46 14.91 -0.79
C GLU A 66 -3.71 14.91 -1.66
N GLU A 67 -3.55 15.42 -2.89
CA GLU A 67 -4.52 15.20 -3.96
C GLU A 67 -4.49 13.72 -4.36
N ARG A 68 -5.64 13.16 -4.74
CA ARG A 68 -5.74 11.76 -5.17
C ARG A 68 -4.95 11.59 -6.46
N ASP A 69 -4.17 10.52 -6.58
CA ASP A 69 -3.29 10.29 -7.74
C ASP A 69 -4.01 9.71 -8.98
N GLU A 70 -5.34 9.61 -8.93
CA GLU A 70 -6.23 9.06 -9.96
C GLU A 70 -5.95 7.58 -10.33
N THR A 71 -5.16 6.85 -9.54
CA THR A 71 -4.84 5.44 -9.83
C THR A 71 -5.84 4.44 -9.27
N GLU A 72 -6.75 4.87 -8.38
CA GLU A 72 -7.77 4.02 -7.78
C GLU A 72 -8.59 3.28 -8.85
N LEU A 73 -8.93 2.02 -8.59
CA LEU A 73 -9.77 1.23 -9.50
C LEU A 73 -11.23 1.70 -9.51
N PHE A 74 -11.66 2.37 -8.44
CA PHE A 74 -12.97 2.98 -8.28
C PHE A 74 -12.87 4.12 -7.28
N GLU A 75 -13.79 5.07 -7.36
CA GLU A 75 -13.80 6.25 -6.50
C GLU A 75 -13.91 5.86 -5.02
N GLY A 76 -12.93 6.29 -4.22
CA GLY A 76 -12.89 6.06 -2.78
C GLY A 76 -12.24 4.74 -2.37
N GLN A 77 -11.54 4.04 -3.28
CA GLN A 77 -10.89 2.76 -2.99
C GLN A 77 -9.98 2.82 -1.76
N LEU A 78 -9.09 3.83 -1.66
CA LEU A 78 -8.18 3.92 -0.53
C LEU A 78 -8.93 4.16 0.78
N ASN A 79 -9.99 4.96 0.72
CA ASN A 79 -10.82 5.26 1.88
C ASN A 79 -11.51 4.00 2.41
N GLU A 80 -12.08 3.17 1.52
CA GLU A 80 -12.63 1.87 1.90
C GLU A 80 -11.57 0.94 2.50
N ALA A 81 -10.37 0.87 1.90
CA ALA A 81 -9.29 0.03 2.38
C ALA A 81 -8.85 0.43 3.80
N VAL A 82 -8.78 1.73 4.10
CA VAL A 82 -8.51 2.26 5.45
C VAL A 82 -9.57 1.85 6.45
N HIS A 83 -10.86 1.96 6.11
CA HIS A 83 -11.96 1.52 6.99
C HIS A 83 -11.85 0.03 7.31
N ARG A 84 -11.67 -0.81 6.29
CA ARG A 84 -11.49 -2.26 6.45
C ARG A 84 -10.27 -2.61 7.31
N ALA A 85 -9.15 -1.91 7.12
CA ALA A 85 -7.91 -2.14 7.88
C ALA A 85 -8.05 -1.77 9.36
N ARG A 86 -8.83 -0.73 9.68
CA ARG A 86 -9.19 -0.34 11.05
C ARG A 86 -10.21 -1.28 11.71
N GLY A 87 -10.91 -2.10 10.92
CA GLY A 87 -11.97 -2.99 11.40
C GLY A 87 -13.25 -2.25 11.77
N ILE A 88 -13.51 -1.10 11.14
CA ILE A 88 -14.70 -0.25 11.32
C ILE A 88 -15.59 -0.25 10.08
#